data_AF-A0A9P6DG55-F1
#
_entry.id   AF-A0A9P6DG55-F1
#
_cell.length_a   1.000
_cell.length_b   1.000
_cell.length_c   1.000
_cell.angle_alpha   90.00
_cell.angle_beta   90.00
_cell.angle_gamma   90.00
#
_symmetry.space_group_name_H-M   'P 1'
#
loop_
_entity.id
_entity.type
_entity.pdbx_description
1 polymer ?
#
loop_
_entity_poly.entity_id
_entity_poly.type
_entity_poly.pdbx_seq_one_letter_code
_entity_poly.pdbx_strand_id
1 'polypeptide(L)'
;QQAMMTLKADNTILRKFKELSKANIKSNTYVVNPNQPGSTTLDLSWIWHVSQDDESALAALQESNHVLYLKSHALASCWQEELLLVKYEMEWTVRYFKH
;
A
#
# COMPACT_ATOMS: atom_id res chain seq x y z
N GLN A 1 28.79 -8.99 -0.06
CA GLN A 1 28.36 -9.08 -1.47
C GLN A 1 29.50 -9.10 -2.48
N GLN A 2 30.76 -8.77 -2.09
CA GLN A 2 31.94 -8.99 -2.94
C GLN A 2 32.07 -10.44 -3.43
N ALA A 3 31.62 -11.44 -2.64
CA ALA A 3 31.66 -12.85 -3.00
C ALA A 3 30.97 -13.18 -4.34
N MET A 4 29.80 -12.64 -4.67
CA MET A 4 29.11 -12.95 -5.94
C MET A 4 29.82 -12.35 -7.16
N MET A 5 30.38 -11.15 -7.02
CA MET A 5 31.19 -10.49 -8.05
C MET A 5 32.52 -11.23 -8.24
N THR A 6 33.15 -11.68 -7.14
CA THR A 6 34.36 -12.52 -7.17
C THR A 6 34.09 -13.88 -7.82
N LEU A 7 32.90 -14.45 -7.62
CA LEU A 7 32.50 -15.75 -8.18
C LEU A 7 32.05 -15.68 -9.66
N LYS A 8 32.06 -14.49 -10.30
CA LYS A 8 31.53 -14.28 -11.67
C LYS A 8 30.17 -14.98 -11.87
N ALA A 9 29.27 -14.80 -10.91
CA ALA A 9 27.94 -15.39 -10.97
C ALA A 9 27.23 -14.99 -12.26
N ASP A 10 26.38 -15.89 -12.77
CA ASP A 10 25.65 -15.66 -14.01
C ASP A 10 24.83 -14.37 -13.96
N ASN A 11 24.69 -13.72 -15.11
CA ASN A 11 24.06 -12.41 -15.23
C ASN A 11 22.57 -12.46 -14.83
N THR A 12 21.94 -13.63 -14.95
CA THR A 12 20.58 -13.89 -14.46
C THR A 12 20.47 -13.74 -12.93
N ILE A 13 21.46 -14.25 -12.19
CA ILE A 13 21.52 -14.19 -10.73
C ILE A 13 21.87 -12.75 -10.27
N LEU A 14 22.79 -12.09 -10.97
CA LEU A 14 23.16 -10.69 -10.68
C LEU A 14 22.01 -9.71 -10.96
N ARG A 15 21.16 -9.99 -11.95
CA ARG A 15 19.96 -9.20 -12.23
C ARG A 15 18.90 -9.37 -11.13
N LYS A 16 18.76 -10.56 -10.56
CA LYS A 16 17.84 -10.83 -9.45
C LYS A 16 18.35 -10.25 -8.12
N PHE A 17 19.65 -10.37 -7.86
CA PHE A 17 20.30 -9.85 -6.66
C PHE A 17 21.23 -8.69 -7.02
N LYS A 18 20.62 -7.55 -7.37
CA LYS A 18 21.35 -6.31 -7.67
C LYS A 18 22.23 -5.88 -6.49
N GLU A 19 23.27 -5.11 -6.80
CA GLU A 19 24.19 -4.60 -5.78
C GLU A 19 23.45 -3.69 -4.77
N LEU A 20 23.64 -3.97 -3.48
CA LEU A 20 23.04 -3.21 -2.40
C LEU A 20 23.95 -2.04 -2.02
N SER A 21 23.70 -0.87 -2.60
CA SER A 21 24.34 0.36 -2.16
C SER A 21 23.81 0.79 -0.78
N LYS A 22 24.65 1.47 0.01
CA LYS A 22 24.24 2.09 1.29
C LYS A 22 23.07 3.07 1.12
N ALA A 23 22.92 3.67 -0.06
CA ALA A 23 21.79 4.52 -0.40
C ALA A 23 20.46 3.74 -0.39
N ASN A 24 20.47 2.47 -0.82
CA ASN A 24 19.26 1.64 -0.91
C ASN A 24 18.73 1.23 0.48
N ILE A 25 19.62 1.15 1.47
CA ILE A 25 19.34 0.73 2.85
C ILE A 25 18.84 1.90 3.72
N LYS A 26 18.98 3.15 3.26
CA LYS A 26 18.45 4.29 4.00
C LYS A 26 16.95 4.07 4.20
N SER A 27 16.55 3.98 5.47
CA SER A 27 15.14 3.82 5.83
C SER A 27 14.38 5.00 5.26
N ASN A 28 13.48 4.72 4.31
CA ASN A 28 12.68 5.76 3.71
C ASN A 28 11.64 6.19 4.75
N THR A 29 11.80 7.38 5.32
CA THR A 29 10.93 7.89 6.39
C THR A 29 9.47 8.04 5.93
N TYR A 30 9.18 7.90 4.64
CA TYR A 30 7.83 7.94 4.07
C TYR A 30 6.93 6.77 4.49
N VAL A 31 7.49 5.62 4.91
CA VAL A 31 6.67 4.57 5.55
C VAL A 31 6.01 5.08 6.83
N VAL A 32 6.59 6.11 7.46
CA VAL A 32 6.08 6.73 8.69
C VAL A 32 4.93 7.72 8.40
N ASN A 33 4.82 8.25 7.18
CA ASN A 33 3.75 9.19 6.83
C ASN A 33 3.24 9.00 5.38
N PRO A 34 2.26 8.10 5.16
CA PRO A 34 1.81 7.71 3.83
C PRO A 34 1.16 8.85 3.02
N ASN A 35 0.75 9.94 3.67
CA ASN A 35 0.05 11.06 3.04
C ASN A 35 0.90 12.32 2.87
N GLN A 36 2.24 12.20 2.90
CA GLN A 36 3.10 13.36 2.67
C GLN A 36 2.94 13.89 1.22
N PRO A 37 2.74 15.21 1.03
CA PRO A 37 2.69 15.79 -0.32
C PRO A 37 3.97 15.49 -1.10
N GLY A 38 3.83 15.04 -2.35
CA GLY A 38 4.97 14.63 -3.19
C GLY A 38 5.46 13.20 -2.94
N SER A 39 4.78 12.39 -2.11
CA SER A 39 5.11 10.98 -1.88
C SER A 39 5.18 10.15 -3.18
N THR A 40 4.35 10.48 -4.18
CA THR A 40 4.27 9.77 -5.47
C THR A 40 5.45 9.99 -6.40
N THR A 41 6.25 11.05 -6.21
CA THR A 41 7.42 11.35 -7.05
C THR A 41 8.72 10.80 -6.48
N LEU A 42 8.69 10.17 -5.31
CA LEU A 42 9.87 9.58 -4.70
C LEU A 42 10.15 8.20 -5.26
N ASP A 43 11.35 8.06 -5.82
CA ASP A 43 11.85 6.78 -6.28
C ASP A 43 12.24 5.91 -5.08
N LEU A 44 11.48 4.85 -4.85
CA LEU A 44 11.78 3.86 -3.82
C LEU A 44 12.94 2.97 -4.27
N SER A 45 13.85 2.62 -3.35
CA SER A 45 14.92 1.67 -3.62
C SER A 45 14.38 0.37 -4.23
N TRP A 46 15.08 -0.19 -5.23
CA TRP A 46 14.69 -1.40 -5.95
C TRP A 46 14.34 -2.61 -5.05
N ILE A 47 14.88 -2.65 -3.82
CA ILE A 47 14.60 -3.69 -2.81
C ILE A 47 13.15 -3.70 -2.31
N TRP A 48 12.41 -2.61 -2.49
CA TRP A 48 11.01 -2.46 -2.09
C TRP A 48 10.03 -2.70 -3.23
N HIS A 49 10.54 -2.93 -4.44
CA HIS A 49 9.70 -3.23 -5.59
C HIS A 49 9.43 -4.73 -5.64
N VAL A 50 8.17 -5.10 -5.91
CA VAL A 50 7.83 -6.47 -6.26
C VAL A 50 8.31 -6.73 -7.68
N SER A 51 9.29 -7.63 -7.84
CA SER A 51 9.73 -8.03 -9.17
C SER A 51 8.62 -8.82 -9.86
N GLN A 52 8.33 -8.48 -11.12
CA GLN A 52 7.35 -9.20 -11.94
C GLN A 52 7.72 -10.69 -12.14
N ASP A 53 9.01 -11.02 -12.02
CA ASP A 53 9.51 -12.40 -12.12
C ASP A 53 9.21 -13.26 -10.87
N ASP A 54 8.67 -12.67 -9.79
CA ASP A 54 8.30 -13.37 -8.55
C ASP A 54 6.77 -13.51 -8.44
N GLU A 55 6.25 -14.53 -9.09
CA GLU A 55 4.81 -14.87 -9.13
C GLU A 55 4.19 -14.96 -7.72
N SER A 56 4.93 -15.48 -6.73
CA SER A 56 4.43 -15.58 -5.35
C SER A 56 4.26 -14.21 -4.70
N ALA A 57 5.20 -13.29 -4.94
CA ALA A 57 5.12 -11.94 -4.41
C ALA A 57 4.03 -11.12 -5.13
N LEU A 58 3.87 -11.32 -6.45
CA LEU A 58 2.80 -10.71 -7.23
C LEU A 58 1.41 -11.15 -6.75
N ALA A 59 1.21 -12.45 -6.54
CA ALA A 59 -0.05 -12.99 -6.02
C ALA A 59 -0.39 -12.44 -4.63
N ALA A 60 0.60 -12.35 -3.73
CA ALA A 60 0.41 -11.77 -2.39
C ALA A 60 0.03 -10.27 -2.45
N LEU A 61 0.63 -9.52 -3.37
CA LEU A 61 0.30 -8.10 -3.58
C LEU A 61 -1.13 -7.94 -4.14
N GLN A 62 -1.51 -8.78 -5.11
CA GLN A 62 -2.86 -8.80 -5.67
C GLN A 62 -3.92 -9.07 -4.60
N GLU A 63 -3.69 -10.07 -3.74
CA GLU A 63 -4.59 -10.39 -2.64
C GLU A 63 -4.68 -9.22 -1.64
N SER A 64 -3.54 -8.60 -1.31
CA SER A 64 -3.51 -7.43 -0.42
C SER A 64 -4.32 -6.25 -0.99
N ASN A 65 -4.19 -5.98 -2.29
CA ASN A 65 -4.96 -4.94 -2.98
C ASN A 65 -6.45 -5.27 -3.03
N HIS A 66 -6.81 -6.53 -3.25
CA HIS A 66 -8.20 -6.97 -3.23
C HIS A 66 -8.83 -6.78 -1.85
N VAL A 67 -8.14 -7.17 -0.78
CA VAL A 67 -8.61 -6.93 0.61
C VAL A 67 -8.75 -5.43 0.90
N LEU A 68 -7.80 -4.61 0.45
CA LEU A 68 -7.87 -3.16 0.62
C LEU A 68 -9.09 -2.57 -0.09
N TYR A 69 -9.34 -3.01 -1.33
CA TYR A 69 -10.52 -2.63 -2.09
C TYR A 69 -11.80 -2.99 -1.33
N LEU A 70 -11.94 -4.24 -0.88
CA LEU A 70 -13.12 -4.69 -0.13
C LEU A 70 -13.36 -3.88 1.14
N LYS A 71 -12.29 -3.56 1.90
CA LYS A 71 -12.38 -2.70 3.08
C LYS A 71 -12.86 -1.29 2.73
N SER A 72 -12.28 -0.69 1.69
CA SER A 72 -12.67 0.66 1.25
C SER A 72 -14.12 0.72 0.77
N HIS A 73 -14.56 -0.32 0.05
CA HIS A 73 -15.93 -0.45 -0.40
C HIS A 73 -16.90 -0.62 0.77
N ALA A 74 -16.61 -1.52 1.72
CA ALA A 74 -17.44 -1.72 2.91
C ALA A 74 -17.57 -0.43 3.74
N LEU A 75 -16.47 0.30 3.95
CA LEU A 75 -16.50 1.60 4.61
C LEU A 75 -17.39 2.61 3.88
N ALA A 76 -17.26 2.70 2.55
CA ALA A 76 -18.10 3.58 1.75
C ALA A 76 -19.60 3.22 1.87
N SER A 77 -19.93 1.92 1.86
CA SER A 77 -21.31 1.45 2.07
C SER A 77 -21.83 1.82 3.46
N CYS A 78 -21.06 1.58 4.53
CA CYS A 78 -21.45 1.96 5.89
C CYS A 78 -21.69 3.47 6.02
N TRP A 79 -20.85 4.30 5.39
CA TRP A 79 -21.02 5.75 5.42
C TRP A 79 -22.31 6.19 4.70
N GLN A 80 -22.67 5.50 3.62
CA GLN A 80 -23.91 5.78 2.90
C GLN A 80 -25.15 5.40 3.74
N GLU A 81 -25.08 4.27 4.45
CA GLU A 81 -26.13 3.84 5.38
C GLU A 81 -26.25 4.81 6.56
N GLU A 82 -25.13 5.20 7.18
CA GLU A 82 -25.11 6.15 8.29
C GLU A 82 -25.70 7.50 7.89
N LEU A 83 -25.35 8.02 6.70
CA LEU A 83 -25.95 9.25 6.18
C LEU A 83 -27.48 9.15 6.08
N LEU A 84 -28.01 8.00 5.66
CA LEU A 84 -29.44 7.77 5.57
C LEU A 84 -30.08 7.71 6.96
N LEU A 85 -29.48 6.98 7.90
CA LEU A 85 -29.95 6.86 9.27
C LEU A 85 -29.97 8.23 9.97
N VAL A 86 -28.88 8.98 9.89
CA VAL A 86 -28.77 10.33 10.50
C VAL A 86 -29.85 11.26 9.98
N LYS A 87 -30.21 11.21 8.69
CA LYS A 87 -31.33 12.00 8.15
C LYS A 87 -32.65 11.65 8.82
N TYR A 88 -32.96 10.36 8.95
CA TYR A 88 -34.19 9.91 9.62
C TYR A 88 -34.19 10.25 11.11
N GLU A 89 -33.06 10.10 11.80
CA GLU A 89 -32.92 10.46 13.22
C GLU A 89 -33.11 11.96 13.46
N MET A 90 -32.59 12.81 12.57
CA MET A 90 -32.82 14.25 12.61
C MET A 90 -34.30 14.57 12.44
N GLU A 91 -34.98 13.95 11.46
CA GLU A 91 -36.43 14.13 11.29
C GLU A 91 -37.22 13.68 12.51
N TRP A 92 -36.86 12.53 13.11
CA TRP A 92 -37.50 12.02 14.32
C TRP A 92 -37.31 12.96 15.51
N THR A 93 -36.10 13.50 15.69
CA THR A 93 -35.80 14.47 16.74
C THR A 93 -36.66 15.72 16.60
N VAL A 94 -36.79 16.27 15.39
CA VAL A 94 -37.66 17.43 15.12
C VAL A 94 -39.12 17.13 15.43
N ARG A 95 -39.61 15.93 15.07
CA ARG A 95 -41.00 15.52 15.36
C ARG A 95 -41.23 15.33 16.86
N TYR A 96 -40.27 14.77 17.58
CA TYR A 96 -40.35 14.56 19.02
C TYR A 96 -40.59 15.88 19.77
N PHE A 97 -39.89 16.95 19.41
CA PHE A 97 -40.08 18.26 20.06
C PHE A 97 -41.31 19.05 19.57
N LYS A 98 -42.00 18.58 18.52
CA LYS A 98 -43.23 19.21 18.00
C LYS A 98 -44.51 18.67 18.64
N HIS A 99 -44.43 17.55 19.35
CA HIS A 99 -45.54 16.91 20.07
C HIS A 99 -45.33 17.05 21.58
#